data_AF-A0A7Y6YL38-F1
#
_entry.id   AF-A0A7Y6YL38-F1
#
_cell.length_a   1.000
_cell.length_b   1.000
_cell.length_c   1.000
_cell.angle_alpha   90.00
_cell.angle_beta   90.00
_cell.angle_gamma   90.00
#
_symmetry.space_group_name_H-M   'P 1'
#
loop_
_entity.id
_entity.type
_entity.pdbx_description
1 polymer ?
#
loop_
_entity_poly.entity_id
_entity_poly.type
_entity_poly.pdbx_seq_one_letter_code
_entity_poly.pdbx_strand_id
1 'polypeptide(L)' 'MGFILLALGLVLIAEGLVYALAPSLVERLLEMLRALTEEQRRNAGLAALALGLILVWLAFRLGV' A
#
# COMPACT_ATOMS: atom_id res chain seq x y z
N MET A 1 -0.57 0.30 -22.00
CA MET A 1 0.68 -0.42 -21.63
C MET A 1 1.61 0.42 -20.75
N GLY A 2 1.97 1.65 -21.13
CA GLY A 2 2.92 2.50 -20.35
C GLY A 2 2.52 2.78 -18.90
N PHE A 3 1.24 3.05 -18.63
CA PHE A 3 0.75 3.25 -17.25
C PHE A 3 0.92 2.04 -16.34
N ILE A 4 0.90 0.81 -16.87
CA ILE A 4 1.12 -0.40 -16.07
C ILE A 4 2.57 -0.47 -15.61
N LEU A 5 3.52 -0.22 -16.53
CA LEU A 5 4.94 -0.18 -16.20
C LEU A 5 5.26 0.95 -15.22
N LEU A 6 4.63 2.12 -15.39
CA LEU A 6 4.78 3.23 -14.47
C LEU A 6 4.25 2.90 -13.07
N ALA A 7 3.03 2.37 -12.97
CA ALA A 7 2.44 1.98 -11.69
C ALA A 7 3.28 0.93 -10.97
N LEU A 8 3.74 -0.10 -11.68
CA LEU A 8 4.64 -1.11 -11.13
C LEU A 8 5.98 -0.51 -10.68
N GLY A 9 6.59 0.37 -11.48
CA GLY A 9 7.84 1.04 -11.13
C GLY A 9 7.71 1.89 -9.88
N LEU A 10 6.63 2.66 -9.74
CA LEU A 10 6.35 3.48 -8.56
C LEU A 10 6.14 2.62 -7.31
N VAL A 11 5.41 1.50 -7.41
CA VAL A 11 5.24 0.56 -6.31
C VAL A 11 6.59 -0.02 -5.86
N LEU A 12 7.45 -0.44 -6.80
CA LEU A 12 8.77 -0.97 -6.47
C LEU A 12 9.69 0.07 -5.81
N ILE A 13 9.65 1.32 -6.28
CA ILE A 13 10.41 2.41 -5.64
C ILE A 13 9.90 2.66 -4.23
N ALA A 14 8.57 2.79 -4.06
CA ALA A 14 7.97 3.05 -2.76
C ALA A 14 8.28 1.93 -1.74
N GLU A 15 8.04 0.66 -2.12
CA GLU A 15 8.35 -0.50 -1.30
C GLU A 15 9.86 -0.60 -0.99
N GLY A 16 10.70 -0.46 -2.02
CA GLY A 16 12.16 -0.50 -1.89
C GLY A 16 12.71 0.55 -0.94
N LEU A 17 12.13 1.76 -0.93
CA LEU A 17 12.51 2.83 -0.01
C LEU A 17 12.21 2.47 1.44
N VAL A 18 11.06 1.83 1.72
CA VAL A 18 10.73 1.38 3.08
C VAL A 18 11.77 0.36 3.56
N TYR A 19 12.12 -0.62 2.71
CA TYR A 19 13.14 -1.62 3.06
C TYR A 19 14.53 -0.99 3.25
N ALA A 20 14.91 -0.03 2.40
CA ALA A 20 16.25 0.57 2.43
C ALA A 20 16.44 1.59 3.57
N LEU A 21 15.43 2.41 3.85
CA LEU A 21 15.53 3.52 4.81
C LEU A 21 15.04 3.16 6.20
N ALA A 22 14.06 2.25 6.32
CA ALA A 22 13.42 1.95 7.59
C ALA A 22 13.03 0.46 7.73
N PRO A 23 14.01 -0.47 7.67
CA PRO A 23 13.74 -1.91 7.79
C PRO A 23 13.04 -2.29 9.11
N SER A 24 13.33 -1.57 10.20
CA SER A 24 12.69 -1.79 11.50
C SER A 24 11.19 -1.44 11.54
N LEU A 25 10.71 -0.57 10.64
CA LEU A 25 9.27 -0.32 10.49
C LEU A 25 8.56 -1.53 9.90
N VAL A 26 9.19 -2.20 8.93
CA VAL A 26 8.63 -3.40 8.31
C VAL A 26 8.47 -4.52 9.34
N GLU A 27 9.49 -4.76 10.15
CA GLU A 27 9.43 -5.77 11.22
C GLU A 27 8.28 -5.48 12.20
N ARG A 28 8.17 -4.24 12.67
CA ARG A 28 7.08 -3.82 13.57
C ARG A 28 5.70 -3.95 12.93
N LEU A 29 5.56 -3.58 11.67
CA LEU A 29 4.29 -3.74 10.94
C LEU A 29 3.92 -5.22 10.79
N LEU A 30 4.90 -6.09 10.52
CA LEU A 30 4.67 -7.53 10.45
C LEU A 30 4.28 -8.12 11.80
N GLU A 31 4.89 -7.68 12.90
CA GLU A 31 4.49 -8.06 14.26
C GLU A 31 3.06 -7.64 14.58
N MET A 32 2.70 -6.39 14.26
CA MET A 32 1.34 -5.89 14.42
C MET A 32 0.34 -6.70 13.60
N LEU A 33 0.64 -6.98 12.33
CA LEU A 33 -0.22 -7.79 11.46
C LEU A 33 -0.38 -9.22 11.97
N ARG A 34 0.67 -9.82 12.53
CA ARG A 34 0.61 -11.16 13.13
C ARG A 34 -0.27 -11.20 14.37
N ALA A 35 -0.33 -10.12 15.15
CA ALA A 35 -1.16 -10.02 16.34
C ALA A 35 -2.67 -9.91 16.03
N LEU A 36 -3.04 -9.53 14.80
CA LEU A 36 -4.44 -9.43 14.38
C LEU A 36 -5.06 -10.80 14.10
N THR A 37 -6.36 -10.96 14.38
CA THR A 37 -7.15 -12.11 13.92
C THR A 37 -7.33 -12.08 12.40
N GLU A 38 -7.69 -13.21 11.81
CA GLU A 38 -7.89 -13.31 10.35
C GLU A 38 -8.95 -12.31 9.83
N GLU A 39 -10.05 -12.16 10.57
CA GLU A 39 -11.11 -11.20 10.23
C GLU A 39 -10.59 -9.75 10.29
N GLN A 40 -9.82 -9.40 11.32
CA GLN A 40 -9.23 -8.07 11.45
C GLN A 40 -8.25 -7.77 10.30
N ARG A 41 -7.40 -8.74 9.92
CA ARG A 41 -6.49 -8.59 8.77
C ARG A 41 -7.27 -8.38 7.47
N ARG A 42 -8.35 -9.14 7.26
CA ARG A 42 -9.23 -8.97 6.09
C ARG A 42 -9.84 -7.58 6.07
N ASN A 43 -10.39 -7.11 7.20
CA ASN A 43 -11.02 -5.80 7.29
C ASN A 43 -10.00 -4.66 7.09
N ALA A 44 -8.77 -4.81 7.60
CA ALA A 44 -7.68 -3.87 7.33
C ALA A 44 -7.31 -3.81 5.85
N GLY A 45 -7.23 -4.97 5.18
CA GLY A 45 -7.00 -5.05 3.73
C GLY A 45 -8.13 -4.41 2.91
N LEU A 46 -9.39 -4.65 3.28
CA LEU A 46 -10.55 -4.02 2.66
C LEU A 46 -10.55 -2.49 2.85
N ALA A 47 -10.18 -2.01 4.04
CA ALA A 47 -10.06 -0.59 4.32
C ALA A 47 -8.94 0.05 3.48
N ALA A 48 -7.78 -0.60 3.36
CA ALA A 48 -6.68 -0.13 2.51
C ALA A 48 -7.09 -0.09 1.03
N LEU A 49 -7.81 -1.10 0.54
CA LEU A 49 -8.34 -1.14 -0.82
C LEU A 49 -9.34 0.00 -1.07
N ALA A 50 -10.29 0.21 -0.15
CA ALA A 50 -11.28 1.29 -0.26
C ALA A 50 -10.60 2.67 -0.28
N LEU A 51 -9.62 2.89 0.60
CA LEU A 51 -8.83 4.11 0.63
C LEU A 51 -8.06 4.32 -0.70
N GLY A 52 -7.40 3.28 -1.20
CA GLY A 52 -6.68 3.32 -2.47
C GLY A 52 -7.59 3.69 -3.63
N LEU A 53 -8.80 3.12 -3.69
CA LEU A 53 -9.79 3.46 -4.71
C LEU A 53 -10.23 4.93 -4.62
N ILE A 54 -10.47 5.44 -3.40
CA ILE A 54 -10.84 6.84 -3.18
C ILE A 54 -9.72 7.78 -3.64
N LEU A 55 -8.46 7.45 -3.35
CA LEU A 55 -7.31 8.25 -3.76
C LEU A 55 -7.14 8.27 -5.29
N VAL A 56 -7.24 7.12 -5.94
CA VAL A 56 -7.20 7.03 -7.41
C VAL A 56 -8.36 7.82 -8.02
N TRP A 57 -9.58 7.66 -7.49
CA TRP A 57 -10.74 8.41 -7.95
C TRP A 57 -10.55 9.92 -7.80
N LEU A 58 -10.03 10.38 -6.65
CA LEU A 58 -9.74 11.79 -6.42
C LEU A 58 -8.67 12.31 -7.40
N ALA A 59 -7.61 11.54 -7.65
CA ALA A 59 -6.57 11.91 -8.60
C ALA A 59 -7.15 12.13 -10.01
N PHE A 60 -8.02 11.23 -10.47
CA PHE A 60 -8.75 11.41 -11.73
C PHE A 60 -9.67 12.63 -11.72
N ARG A 61 -10.33 12.93 -10.60
CA ARG A 61 -11.16 14.15 -10.47
C ARG A 61 -10.36 15.44 -10.50
N LEU A 62 -9.08 15.37 -10.14
CA LEU A 62 -8.13 16.49 -10.17
C LEU A 62 -7.42 16.64 -11.52
N GLY A 63 -7.72 15.78 -12.51
CA GLY A 63 -7.23 15.91 -13.88
C GLY A 63 -5.96 15.14 -14.21
N VAL A 64 -5.61 14.12 -13.42
CA VAL A 64 -4.66 13.05 -13.82
C VAL A 64 -5.33 12.15 -14.85
#